data_AF-A0A131YLA1-F1
#
_entry.id   AF-A0A131YLA1-F1
#
_cell.length_a   1.000
_cell.length_b   1.000
_cell.length_c   1.000
_cell.angle_alpha   90.00
_cell.angle_beta   90.00
_cell.angle_gamma   90.00
#
_symmetry.space_group_name_H-M   'P 1'
#
loop_
_entity.id
_entity.type
_entity.pdbx_description
1 polymer ?
#
loop_
_entity_poly.entity_id
_entity_poly.type
_entity_poly.pdbx_seq_one_letter_code
_entity_poly.pdbx_strand_id
1 'polypeptide(L)'
;MDMLFPGCVTLKKVKFKTNLEHEYIQNFKLLQASFKKVGVDKNIPVDRLIKGRFQDNFEFVQWFKKFFDANYDGRPYDPVEARGTTSVIGSGATSGATSRIANNHKVAASRPVHATKPMTRNTPVSKPIGAATRITGSTGAGDSHRLEELTNQVAELKTTVDGLEKERDFYYGKLRDIEVLCQECEQKHGKSQVVDQILEILYATEEGCDESERECQLPREGFSVPEDYVEDGGPVAGGEEEEY
;
A
#
# COMPACT_ATOMS: atom_id res chain seq x y z
N MET A 1 7.08 0.67 -23.39
CA MET A 1 6.94 1.37 -24.68
C MET A 1 7.92 2.52 -24.81
N ASP A 2 7.90 3.55 -23.96
CA ASP A 2 8.88 4.65 -24.04
C ASP A 2 10.34 4.16 -24.00
N MET A 3 10.63 3.22 -23.08
CA MET A 3 11.92 2.52 -23.02
C MET A 3 12.28 1.74 -24.30
N LEU A 4 11.32 1.22 -25.07
CA LEU A 4 11.57 0.42 -26.29
C LEU A 4 11.62 1.28 -27.57
N PHE A 5 10.84 2.34 -27.62
CA PHE A 5 10.74 3.24 -28.77
C PHE A 5 10.63 4.69 -28.25
N PRO A 6 11.73 5.45 -28.13
CA PRO A 6 11.72 6.76 -27.51
C PRO A 6 10.80 7.71 -28.29
N GLY A 7 9.98 8.48 -27.59
CA GLY A 7 9.02 9.41 -28.22
C GLY A 7 7.77 8.76 -28.80
N CYS A 8 7.61 7.43 -28.74
CA CYS A 8 6.37 6.77 -29.18
C CYS A 8 5.19 7.08 -28.25
N VAL A 9 5.45 7.22 -26.94
CA VAL A 9 4.47 7.55 -25.89
C VAL A 9 4.69 8.97 -25.39
N THR A 10 3.61 9.74 -25.24
CA THR A 10 3.68 11.06 -24.58
C THR A 10 3.57 10.89 -23.06
N LEU A 11 4.68 10.58 -22.39
CA LEU A 11 4.71 10.30 -20.94
C LEU A 11 4.10 11.41 -20.08
N LYS A 12 4.23 12.68 -20.50
CA LYS A 12 3.61 13.84 -19.82
C LYS A 12 2.07 13.76 -19.71
N LYS A 13 1.42 12.97 -20.57
CA LYS A 13 -0.04 12.78 -20.55
C LYS A 13 -0.46 11.54 -19.74
N VAL A 14 0.50 10.70 -19.34
CA VAL A 14 0.22 9.49 -18.58
C VAL A 14 -0.08 9.86 -17.13
N LYS A 15 -1.18 9.34 -16.60
CA LYS A 15 -1.61 9.50 -15.21
C LYS A 15 -0.96 8.40 -14.37
N PHE A 16 0.17 8.70 -13.74
CA PHE A 16 0.94 7.74 -12.92
C PHE A 16 0.36 7.52 -11.52
N LYS A 17 -0.38 8.50 -11.00
CA LYS A 17 -1.03 8.46 -9.69
C LYS A 17 -2.53 8.65 -9.88
N THR A 18 -3.23 7.55 -10.12
CA THR A 18 -4.69 7.51 -10.27
C THR A 18 -5.24 6.17 -9.80
N ASN A 19 -6.44 6.21 -9.20
CA ASN A 19 -7.27 5.05 -8.89
C ASN A 19 -8.62 5.08 -9.64
N LEU A 20 -8.73 5.92 -10.67
CA LEU A 20 -9.98 6.16 -11.39
C LEU A 20 -10.00 5.41 -12.71
N GLU A 21 -11.03 4.59 -12.93
CA GLU A 21 -11.16 3.74 -14.13
C GLU A 21 -11.07 4.54 -15.44
N HIS A 22 -11.70 5.73 -15.47
CA HIS A 22 -11.66 6.59 -16.66
C HIS A 22 -10.25 7.12 -16.97
N GLU A 23 -9.38 7.27 -15.96
CA GLU A 23 -7.97 7.65 -16.16
C GLU A 23 -7.14 6.45 -16.65
N TYR A 24 -7.44 5.22 -16.20
CA TYR A 24 -6.85 4.01 -16.78
C TYR A 24 -7.18 3.87 -18.27
N ILE A 25 -8.43 4.14 -18.66
CA ILE A 25 -8.84 4.14 -20.07
C ILE A 25 -8.01 5.16 -20.87
N GLN A 26 -7.77 6.37 -20.34
CA GLN A 26 -6.92 7.37 -20.99
C GLN A 26 -5.48 6.88 -21.16
N ASN A 27 -4.91 6.25 -20.13
CA ASN A 27 -3.57 5.66 -20.20
C ASN A 27 -3.48 4.55 -21.25
N PHE A 28 -4.47 3.65 -21.32
CA PHE A 28 -4.52 2.59 -22.34
C PHE A 28 -4.71 3.14 -23.76
N LYS A 29 -5.44 4.25 -23.94
CA LYS A 29 -5.52 4.94 -25.24
C LYS A 29 -4.15 5.49 -25.69
N LEU A 30 -3.35 6.01 -24.76
CA LEU A 30 -1.97 6.43 -25.06
C LEU A 30 -1.10 5.22 -25.48
N LEU A 31 -1.29 4.07 -24.83
CA LEU A 31 -0.61 2.83 -25.18
C LEU A 31 -1.01 2.34 -26.58
N GLN A 32 -2.31 2.29 -26.89
CA GLN A 32 -2.81 1.93 -28.23
C GLN A 32 -2.26 2.86 -29.32
N ALA A 33 -2.23 4.17 -29.05
CA ALA A 33 -1.65 5.14 -29.98
C ALA A 33 -0.15 4.86 -30.23
N SER A 34 0.60 4.46 -29.20
CA SER A 34 2.02 4.08 -29.37
C SER A 34 2.19 2.80 -30.18
N PHE A 35 1.32 1.80 -30.01
CA PHE A 35 1.34 0.57 -30.81
C PHE A 35 1.09 0.86 -32.29
N LYS A 36 0.08 1.70 -32.57
CA LYS A 36 -0.22 2.13 -33.95
C LYS A 36 0.95 2.86 -34.61
N LYS A 37 1.68 3.71 -33.87
CA LYS A 37 2.87 4.41 -34.40
C LYS A 37 4.01 3.47 -34.76
N VAL A 38 4.20 2.41 -33.99
CA VAL A 38 5.29 1.42 -34.19
C VAL A 38 4.85 0.29 -35.13
N GLY A 39 3.57 0.21 -35.50
CA GLY A 39 3.04 -0.83 -36.39
C GLY A 39 2.76 -2.15 -35.70
N VAL A 40 2.49 -2.13 -34.39
CA VAL A 40 2.16 -3.34 -33.60
C VAL A 40 0.67 -3.65 -33.70
N ASP A 41 0.32 -4.75 -34.35
CA ASP A 41 -1.08 -5.19 -34.56
C ASP A 41 -1.60 -6.11 -33.44
N LYS A 42 -1.30 -5.76 -32.18
CA LYS A 42 -1.84 -6.48 -31.02
C LYS A 42 -3.08 -5.76 -30.48
N ASN A 43 -4.23 -6.43 -30.54
CA ASN A 43 -5.44 -5.97 -29.88
C ASN A 43 -5.25 -5.97 -28.35
N ILE A 44 -5.43 -4.80 -27.73
CA ILE A 44 -5.37 -4.60 -26.28
C ILE A 44 -6.80 -4.64 -25.71
N PRO A 45 -7.18 -5.64 -24.90
CA PRO A 45 -8.54 -5.76 -24.34
C PRO A 45 -8.75 -4.79 -23.16
N VAL A 46 -8.80 -3.48 -23.45
CA VAL A 46 -8.80 -2.41 -22.44
C VAL A 46 -9.89 -2.62 -21.37
N ASP A 47 -11.12 -2.91 -21.77
CA ASP A 47 -12.26 -3.06 -20.84
C ASP A 47 -12.06 -4.17 -19.81
N ARG A 48 -11.27 -5.21 -20.14
CA ARG A 48 -10.96 -6.30 -19.22
C ARG A 48 -9.77 -5.98 -18.33
N LEU A 49 -8.77 -5.31 -18.90
CA LEU A 49 -7.55 -4.91 -18.19
C LEU A 49 -7.84 -3.89 -17.10
N ILE A 50 -8.64 -2.85 -17.39
CA ILE A 50 -8.97 -1.79 -16.43
C ILE A 50 -9.77 -2.29 -15.23
N LYS A 51 -10.43 -3.44 -15.34
CA LYS A 51 -11.17 -4.09 -14.24
C LYS A 51 -10.26 -4.88 -13.29
N GLY A 52 -8.95 -4.92 -13.55
CA GLY A 52 -7.99 -5.59 -12.67
C GLY A 52 -8.11 -7.12 -12.65
N ARG A 53 -8.78 -7.74 -13.64
CA ARG A 53 -8.90 -9.20 -13.69
C ARG A 53 -7.53 -9.84 -13.89
N PHE A 54 -7.16 -10.76 -13.00
CA PHE A 54 -5.85 -11.41 -13.01
C PHE A 54 -5.56 -12.11 -14.34
N GLN A 55 -6.49 -12.91 -14.86
CA GLN A 55 -6.29 -13.71 -16.07
C GLN A 55 -5.97 -12.82 -17.29
N ASP A 56 -6.78 -11.80 -17.56
CA ASP A 56 -6.59 -10.91 -18.71
C ASP A 56 -5.29 -10.09 -18.58
N ASN A 57 -4.97 -9.59 -17.37
CA ASN A 57 -3.74 -8.84 -17.11
C ASN A 57 -2.50 -9.73 -17.23
N PHE A 58 -2.56 -10.96 -16.73
CA PHE A 58 -1.47 -11.92 -16.79
C PHE A 58 -1.17 -12.36 -18.23
N GLU A 59 -2.21 -12.65 -19.03
CA GLU A 59 -2.04 -12.95 -20.46
C GLU A 59 -1.41 -11.78 -21.21
N PHE A 60 -1.87 -10.56 -20.94
CA PHE A 60 -1.32 -9.36 -21.58
C PHE A 60 0.15 -9.12 -21.23
N VAL A 61 0.53 -9.21 -19.95
CA VAL A 61 1.93 -9.00 -19.54
C VAL A 61 2.85 -10.11 -20.05
N GLN A 62 2.36 -11.35 -20.13
CA GLN A 62 3.13 -12.47 -20.70
C GLN A 62 3.47 -12.22 -22.17
N TRP A 63 2.48 -11.79 -22.97
CA TRP A 63 2.73 -11.37 -24.34
C TRP A 63 3.66 -10.14 -24.39
N PHE A 64 3.43 -9.15 -23.53
CA PHE A 64 4.22 -7.92 -23.50
C PHE A 64 5.70 -8.17 -23.16
N LYS A 65 6.00 -9.16 -22.31
CA LYS A 65 7.38 -9.57 -22.01
C LYS A 65 8.07 -10.16 -23.24
N LYS A 66 7.41 -11.05 -23.98
CA LYS A 66 7.94 -11.60 -25.24
C LYS A 66 8.18 -10.49 -26.28
N PHE A 67 7.23 -9.56 -26.38
CA PHE A 67 7.37 -8.38 -27.22
C PHE A 67 8.55 -7.50 -26.77
N PHE A 68 8.73 -7.28 -25.47
CA PHE A 68 9.84 -6.51 -24.92
C PHE A 68 11.19 -7.16 -25.27
N ASP A 69 11.34 -8.44 -25.01
CA ASP A 69 12.60 -9.16 -25.24
C ASP A 69 13.02 -9.16 -26.72
N ALA A 70 12.05 -9.23 -27.63
CA ALA A 70 12.30 -9.20 -29.07
C ALA A 70 12.70 -7.81 -29.60
N ASN A 71 12.41 -6.73 -28.87
CA ASN A 71 12.60 -5.35 -29.34
C ASN A 71 13.60 -4.54 -28.49
N TYR A 72 14.04 -5.06 -27.35
CA TYR A 72 14.94 -4.34 -26.46
C TYR A 72 16.38 -4.40 -26.97
N ASP A 73 17.00 -3.23 -27.13
CA ASP A 73 18.36 -3.05 -27.64
C ASP A 73 19.42 -3.00 -26.53
N GLY A 74 19.04 -3.21 -25.27
CA GLY A 74 19.95 -3.25 -24.12
C GLY A 74 20.31 -1.88 -23.54
N ARG A 75 19.74 -0.78 -24.05
CA ARG A 75 20.11 0.56 -23.61
C ARG A 75 19.69 0.85 -22.16
N PRO A 76 20.52 1.58 -21.38
CA PRO A 76 20.11 2.02 -20.06
C PRO A 76 18.91 2.97 -20.16
N TYR A 77 17.99 2.87 -19.21
CA TYR A 77 16.82 3.72 -19.14
C TYR A 77 16.50 4.03 -17.68
N ASP A 78 16.45 5.31 -17.32
CA ASP A 78 16.02 5.75 -15.99
C ASP A 78 14.50 6.02 -15.99
N PRO A 79 13.70 5.14 -15.36
CA PRO A 79 12.26 5.31 -15.30
C PRO A 79 11.82 6.42 -14.35
N VAL A 80 12.64 6.84 -13.38
CA VAL A 80 12.31 7.90 -12.42
C VAL A 80 12.44 9.27 -13.09
N GLU A 81 13.54 9.48 -13.81
CA GLU A 81 13.77 10.68 -14.60
C GLU A 81 12.69 10.83 -15.68
N ALA A 82 12.38 9.75 -16.41
CA ALA A 82 11.37 9.77 -17.47
C ALA A 82 9.96 10.16 -16.98
N ARG A 83 9.65 9.89 -15.70
CA ARG A 83 8.39 10.30 -15.04
C ARG A 83 8.43 11.73 -14.47
N GLY A 84 9.54 12.44 -14.60
CA GLY A 84 9.72 13.78 -14.05
C GLY A 84 9.61 13.82 -12.52
N THR A 85 10.11 12.80 -11.82
CA THR A 85 10.02 12.67 -10.34
C THR A 85 8.60 12.44 -9.81
N THR A 86 7.63 12.12 -10.67
CA THR A 86 6.28 11.77 -10.23
C THR A 86 6.31 10.40 -9.52
N SER A 87 6.00 10.41 -8.22
CA SER A 87 5.85 9.17 -7.44
C SER A 87 4.66 8.36 -7.97
N VAL A 88 4.87 7.06 -8.18
CA VAL A 88 3.81 6.12 -8.59
C VAL A 88 3.12 5.56 -7.34
N ILE A 89 1.87 5.12 -7.49
CA ILE A 89 1.15 4.43 -6.41
C ILE A 89 1.94 3.16 -6.05
N GLY A 90 2.17 2.92 -4.75
CA GLY A 90 2.95 1.78 -4.26
C GLY A 90 4.48 2.00 -4.22
N SER A 91 5.01 3.14 -4.68
CA SER A 91 6.38 3.52 -4.35
C SER A 91 6.45 4.00 -2.92
N GLY A 92 7.06 3.22 -2.03
CA GLY A 92 7.36 3.56 -0.64
C GLY A 92 8.38 4.70 -0.52
N ALA A 93 8.07 5.87 -1.08
CA ALA A 93 8.86 7.08 -0.93
C ALA A 93 8.31 7.87 0.27
N THR A 94 9.06 7.83 1.37
CA THR A 94 8.92 8.75 2.51
C THR A 94 8.94 10.19 1.98
N SER A 95 7.90 10.94 2.34
CA SER A 95 7.71 12.36 2.03
C SER A 95 8.89 13.21 2.51
N GLY A 96 9.93 13.34 1.70
CA GLY A 96 11.02 14.30 1.88
C GLY A 96 10.66 15.65 1.24
N ALA A 97 9.68 16.34 1.81
CA ALA A 97 9.34 17.71 1.41
C ALA A 97 10.46 18.67 1.86
N THR A 98 11.45 18.90 1.00
CA THR A 98 12.35 20.05 1.17
C THR A 98 11.69 21.28 0.55
N SER A 99 10.85 21.92 1.36
CA SER A 99 10.40 23.29 1.16
C SER A 99 11.62 24.22 0.99
N ARG A 100 11.90 24.63 -0.25
CA ARG A 100 12.74 25.81 -0.51
C ARG A 100 11.81 27.00 -0.74
N ILE A 101 11.49 27.68 0.35
CA ILE A 101 10.88 29.01 0.35
C ILE A 101 11.94 30.00 -0.12
N ALA A 102 11.78 30.54 -1.33
CA ALA A 102 12.55 31.69 -1.79
C ALA A 102 11.76 32.97 -1.50
N ASN A 103 12.15 33.66 -0.43
CA ASN A 103 11.69 35.00 -0.07
C ASN A 103 12.07 36.00 -1.17
N ASN A 104 11.08 36.59 -1.84
CA ASN A 104 11.30 37.75 -2.71
C ASN A 104 10.67 39.00 -2.07
N HIS A 105 11.41 39.62 -1.15
CA HIS A 105 11.17 41.00 -0.72
C HIS A 105 12.05 41.92 -1.56
N LYS A 106 11.45 42.72 -2.45
CA LYS A 106 12.03 44.02 -2.82
C LYS A 106 10.99 45.12 -2.76
N VAL A 107 11.34 46.06 -1.91
CA VAL A 107 10.69 47.30 -1.52
C VAL A 107 10.62 48.30 -2.67
N ALA A 108 9.45 48.90 -2.84
CA ALA A 108 9.25 50.11 -3.63
C ALA A 108 9.57 51.35 -2.76
N ALA A 109 10.35 52.29 -3.30
CA ALA A 109 10.57 53.60 -2.69
C ALA A 109 10.43 54.73 -3.73
N SER A 110 9.60 55.70 -3.34
CA SER A 110 9.21 57.03 -3.85
C SER A 110 10.30 57.91 -4.51
N ARG A 111 10.04 58.94 -5.35
CA ARG A 111 9.22 60.18 -5.13
C ARG A 111 9.32 61.14 -6.39
N PRO A 112 8.87 62.43 -6.37
CA PRO A 112 7.60 63.08 -6.85
C PRO A 112 7.76 63.89 -8.19
N VAL A 113 6.82 64.67 -8.80
CA VAL A 113 6.09 65.91 -8.37
C VAL A 113 5.08 66.42 -9.45
N HIS A 114 4.20 67.37 -9.03
CA HIS A 114 3.24 68.27 -9.73
C HIS A 114 1.80 67.74 -9.99
N ALA A 115 0.68 68.45 -9.82
CA ALA A 115 0.15 69.54 -8.98
C ALA A 115 -1.03 70.16 -9.78
N THR A 116 -2.29 70.08 -9.30
CA THR A 116 -3.38 71.10 -9.45
C THR A 116 -4.68 70.66 -8.74
N LYS A 117 -4.93 71.22 -7.54
CA LYS A 117 -6.15 71.84 -6.94
C LYS A 117 -7.62 71.31 -7.14
N PRO A 118 -8.58 71.68 -6.24
CA PRO A 118 -9.46 70.73 -5.51
C PRO A 118 -10.98 71.00 -5.62
N MET A 119 -11.85 70.11 -5.09
CA MET A 119 -13.19 70.49 -4.55
C MET A 119 -13.88 69.40 -3.67
N THR A 120 -14.43 69.83 -2.51
CA THR A 120 -15.53 69.27 -1.64
C THR A 120 -15.39 67.84 -1.05
N ARG A 121 -15.19 67.61 0.26
CA ARG A 121 -15.97 67.84 1.51
C ARG A 121 -17.13 66.85 1.76
N ASN A 122 -16.94 65.90 2.70
CA ASN A 122 -17.81 65.62 3.89
C ASN A 122 -17.41 64.29 4.58
N THR A 123 -17.20 64.34 5.91
CA THR A 123 -17.17 63.22 6.89
C THR A 123 -18.51 63.22 7.69
N PRO A 124 -18.84 62.36 8.71
CA PRO A 124 -18.06 61.31 9.41
C PRO A 124 -18.84 60.01 9.86
N VAL A 125 -18.14 59.08 10.58
CA VAL A 125 -18.62 58.19 11.71
C VAL A 125 -19.55 56.98 11.36
N SER A 126 -19.47 55.72 11.85
CA SER A 126 -18.62 54.98 12.82
C SER A 126 -18.98 53.46 12.93
N LYS A 127 -17.98 52.60 13.20
CA LYS A 127 -17.93 51.40 14.12
C LYS A 127 -18.84 50.13 13.87
N PRO A 128 -18.63 48.95 14.54
CA PRO A 128 -17.76 47.84 14.10
C PRO A 128 -18.44 46.43 14.21
N ILE A 129 -17.63 45.35 14.13
CA ILE A 129 -17.86 43.96 14.63
C ILE A 129 -18.39 42.92 13.62
N GLY A 130 -17.64 41.82 13.49
CA GLY A 130 -18.09 40.60 12.81
C GLY A 130 -16.98 39.66 12.36
N ALA A 131 -16.00 39.37 13.22
CA ALA A 131 -15.09 38.24 13.01
C ALA A 131 -15.81 36.94 13.36
N ALA A 132 -15.97 36.04 12.39
CA ALA A 132 -16.12 34.61 12.60
C ALA A 132 -15.82 33.89 11.29
N THR A 133 -14.53 33.71 11.02
CA THR A 133 -14.02 32.74 10.05
C THR A 133 -14.57 31.36 10.46
N ARG A 134 -15.47 30.81 9.66
CA ARG A 134 -15.87 29.40 9.77
C ARG A 134 -14.70 28.53 9.33
N ILE A 135 -13.88 28.13 10.29
CA ILE A 135 -13.01 26.96 10.17
C ILE A 135 -13.80 25.81 10.78
N THR A 136 -14.46 25.02 9.94
CA THR A 136 -15.06 23.74 10.35
C THR A 136 -14.54 22.65 9.43
N GLY A 137 -13.53 21.94 9.95
CA GLY A 137 -13.29 20.51 9.76
C GLY A 137 -13.29 19.97 8.34
N SER A 138 -12.14 20.03 7.67
CA SER A 138 -11.82 19.19 6.51
C SER A 138 -10.55 18.40 6.79
N THR A 139 -10.60 17.53 7.81
CA THR A 139 -9.54 16.56 8.12
C THR A 139 -10.05 15.11 8.05
N GLY A 140 -11.08 14.84 7.24
CA GLY A 140 -11.68 13.50 7.12
C GLY A 140 -11.33 12.73 5.83
N ALA A 141 -10.81 13.39 4.80
CA ALA A 141 -10.65 12.75 3.49
C ALA A 141 -9.41 11.82 3.39
N GLY A 142 -8.32 12.14 4.09
CA GLY A 142 -7.09 11.34 4.09
C GLY A 142 -7.20 10.08 4.95
N ASP A 143 -7.83 10.19 6.11
CA ASP A 143 -8.04 9.05 7.01
C ASP A 143 -9.08 8.07 6.44
N SER A 144 -10.11 8.56 5.75
CA SER A 144 -11.08 7.71 5.06
C SER A 144 -10.44 6.86 3.97
N HIS A 145 -9.50 7.41 3.19
CA HIS A 145 -8.79 6.67 2.14
C HIS A 145 -7.84 5.62 2.74
N ARG A 146 -7.14 5.97 3.82
CA ARG A 146 -6.27 5.03 4.53
C ARG A 146 -7.09 3.91 5.19
N LEU A 147 -8.25 4.23 5.74
CA LEU A 147 -9.18 3.25 6.31
C LEU A 147 -9.69 2.29 5.24
N GLU A 148 -10.05 2.80 4.06
CA GLU A 148 -10.48 1.98 2.91
C GLU A 148 -9.35 1.08 2.39
N GLU A 149 -8.13 1.60 2.28
CA GLU A 149 -6.95 0.83 1.88
C GLU A 149 -6.61 -0.29 2.88
N LEU A 150 -6.60 0.01 4.18
CA LEU A 150 -6.41 -1.00 5.22
C LEU A 150 -7.54 -2.04 5.21
N THR A 151 -8.78 -1.61 4.96
CA THR A 151 -9.92 -2.53 4.86
C THR A 151 -9.76 -3.50 3.69
N ASN A 152 -9.29 -3.01 2.54
CA ASN A 152 -9.01 -3.85 1.37
C ASN A 152 -7.87 -4.85 1.65
N GLN A 153 -6.78 -4.42 2.30
CA GLN A 153 -5.68 -5.32 2.69
C GLN A 153 -6.15 -6.41 3.66
N VAL A 154 -6.97 -6.04 4.65
CA VAL A 154 -7.55 -7.03 5.57
C VAL A 154 -8.45 -8.01 4.84
N ALA A 155 -9.26 -7.55 3.87
CA ALA A 155 -10.11 -8.43 3.07
C ALA A 155 -9.31 -9.38 2.17
N GLU A 156 -8.22 -8.91 1.57
CA GLU A 156 -7.31 -9.72 0.75
C GLU A 156 -6.56 -10.76 1.59
N LEU A 157 -6.00 -10.35 2.73
CA LEU A 157 -5.35 -11.26 3.66
C LEU A 157 -6.31 -12.33 4.19
N LYS A 158 -7.55 -11.95 4.54
CA LYS A 158 -8.59 -12.91 4.92
C LYS A 158 -8.86 -13.93 3.81
N THR A 159 -9.03 -13.46 2.58
CA THR A 159 -9.25 -14.36 1.43
C THR A 159 -8.07 -15.30 1.22
N THR A 160 -6.84 -14.82 1.44
CA THR A 160 -5.62 -15.62 1.32
C THR A 160 -5.54 -16.67 2.44
N VAL A 161 -5.80 -16.28 3.69
CA VAL A 161 -5.85 -17.18 4.84
C VAL A 161 -6.91 -18.24 4.64
N ASP A 162 -8.13 -17.87 4.24
CA ASP A 162 -9.21 -18.83 3.93
C ASP A 162 -8.81 -19.83 2.83
N GLY A 163 -8.00 -19.39 1.86
CA GLY A 163 -7.43 -20.26 0.83
C GLY A 163 -6.41 -21.26 1.40
N LEU A 164 -5.47 -20.75 2.19
CA LEU A 164 -4.44 -21.56 2.85
C LEU A 164 -5.03 -22.55 3.86
N GLU A 165 -6.07 -22.18 4.60
CA GLU A 165 -6.77 -23.06 5.52
C GLU A 165 -7.44 -24.22 4.80
N LYS A 166 -8.07 -23.97 3.64
CA LYS A 166 -8.62 -25.04 2.80
C LYS A 166 -7.54 -25.98 2.28
N GLU A 167 -6.39 -25.45 1.87
CA GLU A 167 -5.26 -26.26 1.43
C GLU A 167 -4.68 -27.09 2.59
N ARG A 168 -4.48 -26.48 3.77
CA ARG A 168 -4.07 -27.16 5.01
C ARG A 168 -5.01 -28.32 5.33
N ASP A 169 -6.32 -28.06 5.35
CA ASP A 169 -7.32 -29.07 5.69
C ASP A 169 -7.40 -30.17 4.62
N PHE A 170 -7.20 -29.81 3.36
CA PHE A 170 -7.15 -30.77 2.26
C PHE A 170 -5.95 -31.74 2.39
N TYR A 171 -4.75 -31.22 2.67
CA TYR A 171 -3.57 -32.07 2.86
C TYR A 171 -3.65 -32.87 4.15
N TYR A 172 -4.11 -32.27 5.25
CA TYR A 172 -4.34 -32.97 6.51
C TYR A 172 -5.33 -34.12 6.35
N GLY A 173 -6.45 -33.90 5.64
CA GLY A 173 -7.43 -34.94 5.34
C GLY A 173 -6.81 -36.12 4.58
N LYS A 174 -5.97 -35.86 3.57
CA LYS A 174 -5.26 -36.93 2.85
C LYS A 174 -4.32 -37.74 3.75
N LEU A 175 -3.56 -37.06 4.61
CA LEU A 175 -2.65 -37.73 5.54
C LEU A 175 -3.43 -38.57 6.56
N ARG A 176 -4.58 -38.07 7.04
CA ARG A 176 -5.48 -38.80 7.92
C ARG A 176 -6.07 -40.05 7.26
N ASP A 177 -6.51 -39.96 6.01
CA ASP A 177 -7.01 -41.11 5.25
C ASP A 177 -5.92 -42.19 5.09
N ILE A 178 -4.68 -41.78 4.81
CA ILE A 178 -3.52 -42.69 4.74
C ILE A 178 -3.25 -43.35 6.09
N GLU A 179 -3.31 -42.59 7.19
CA GLU A 179 -3.12 -43.10 8.55
C GLU A 179 -4.16 -44.17 8.90
N VAL A 180 -5.45 -43.91 8.62
CA VAL A 180 -6.54 -44.90 8.82
C VAL A 180 -6.26 -46.17 8.01
N LEU A 181 -5.88 -46.02 6.74
CA LEU A 181 -5.57 -47.16 5.89
C LEU A 181 -4.42 -48.01 6.44
N CYS A 182 -3.37 -47.35 6.94
CA CYS A 182 -2.22 -48.02 7.56
C CYS A 182 -2.63 -48.81 8.81
N GLN A 183 -3.41 -48.19 9.71
CA GLN A 183 -3.91 -48.84 10.94
C GLN A 183 -4.83 -50.04 10.62
N GLU A 184 -5.71 -49.92 9.63
CA GLU A 184 -6.56 -51.04 9.18
C GLU A 184 -5.75 -52.19 8.58
N CYS A 185 -4.72 -51.86 7.78
CA CYS A 185 -3.82 -52.85 7.20
C CYS A 185 -3.09 -53.63 8.29
N GLU A 186 -2.56 -52.95 9.31
CA GLU A 186 -1.87 -53.57 10.44
C GLU A 186 -2.80 -54.47 11.27
N GLN A 187 -4.05 -54.03 11.50
CA GLN A 187 -5.05 -54.86 12.21
C GLN A 187 -5.41 -56.14 11.46
N LYS A 188 -5.56 -56.07 10.13
CA LYS A 188 -6.00 -57.22 9.31
C LYS A 188 -4.87 -58.19 8.97
N HIS A 189 -3.67 -57.68 8.71
CA HIS A 189 -2.54 -58.46 8.16
C HIS A 189 -1.34 -58.56 9.12
N GLY A 190 -1.40 -57.91 10.28
CA GLY A 190 -0.29 -57.83 11.22
C GLY A 190 0.74 -56.77 10.84
N LYS A 191 1.84 -56.71 11.60
CA LYS A 191 2.91 -55.72 11.43
C LYS A 191 3.58 -55.82 10.07
N SER A 192 3.79 -54.68 9.42
CA SER A 192 4.49 -54.57 8.15
C SER A 192 5.53 -53.45 8.25
N GLN A 193 6.77 -53.76 7.88
CA GLN A 193 7.88 -52.80 7.90
C GLN A 193 7.56 -51.53 7.07
N VAL A 194 6.80 -51.67 5.99
CA VAL A 194 6.40 -50.53 5.14
C VAL A 194 5.37 -49.65 5.84
N VAL A 195 4.44 -50.26 6.59
CA VAL A 195 3.42 -49.52 7.36
C VAL A 195 4.10 -48.74 8.49
N ASP A 196 5.05 -49.36 9.18
CA ASP A 196 5.83 -48.71 10.25
C ASP A 196 6.59 -47.48 9.71
N GLN A 197 7.24 -47.59 8.55
CA GLN A 197 7.93 -46.48 7.90
C GLN A 197 6.99 -45.32 7.50
N ILE A 198 5.77 -45.62 7.06
CA ILE A 198 4.78 -44.60 6.70
C ILE A 198 4.29 -43.89 7.97
N LEU A 199 3.99 -44.62 9.04
CA LEU A 199 3.55 -44.04 10.32
C LEU A 199 4.66 -43.19 10.95
N GLU A 200 5.92 -43.60 10.84
CA GLU A 200 7.07 -42.80 11.29
C GLU A 200 7.12 -41.44 10.58
N ILE A 201 6.89 -41.40 9.26
CA ILE A 201 6.82 -40.13 8.51
C ILE A 201 5.63 -39.27 8.97
N LEU A 202 4.47 -39.89 9.20
CA LEU A 202 3.24 -39.17 9.60
C LEU A 202 3.32 -38.60 11.01
N TYR A 203 4.06 -39.25 11.90
CA TYR A 203 4.24 -38.83 13.30
C TYR A 203 5.57 -38.09 13.54
N ALA A 204 6.38 -37.88 12.50
CA ALA A 204 7.59 -37.07 12.61
C ALA A 204 7.22 -35.66 13.08
N THR A 205 7.75 -35.27 14.23
CA THR A 205 7.67 -33.90 14.75
C THR A 205 8.80 -33.06 14.14
N GLU A 206 8.63 -31.75 14.10
CA GLU A 206 9.60 -30.79 13.56
C GLU A 206 10.90 -30.67 14.40
N GLU A 207 11.13 -31.55 15.38
CA GLU A 207 12.32 -31.53 16.24
C GLU A 207 13.65 -31.75 15.47
N GLY A 208 13.61 -32.07 14.17
CA GLY A 208 14.78 -32.02 13.27
C GLY A 208 14.95 -30.72 12.48
N CYS A 209 13.96 -29.82 12.49
CA CYS A 209 13.99 -28.47 11.90
C CYS A 209 14.16 -27.36 12.95
N ASP A 210 13.93 -27.66 14.24
CA ASP A 210 13.94 -26.67 15.33
C ASP A 210 15.33 -26.30 15.87
N GLU A 211 16.38 -27.10 15.58
CA GLU A 211 17.71 -26.84 16.16
C GLU A 211 18.40 -25.59 15.59
N SER A 212 18.12 -25.22 14.32
CA SER A 212 18.68 -24.01 13.71
C SER A 212 17.97 -22.71 14.13
N GLU A 213 16.76 -22.80 14.67
CA GLU A 213 16.04 -21.62 15.16
C GLU A 213 16.37 -21.29 16.62
N ARG A 214 16.74 -22.30 17.43
CA ARG A 214 17.14 -22.10 18.83
C ARG A 214 18.47 -21.36 19.00
N GLU A 215 19.32 -21.29 17.99
CA GLU A 215 20.58 -20.52 18.06
C GLU A 215 20.39 -19.02 17.79
N CYS A 216 19.23 -18.59 17.27
CA CYS A 216 18.90 -17.17 17.07
C CYS A 216 18.09 -16.55 18.23
N GLN A 217 17.62 -17.34 19.20
CA GLN A 217 17.00 -16.81 20.41
C GLN A 217 18.09 -16.49 21.45
N LEU A 218 18.64 -15.27 21.38
CA LEU A 218 19.39 -14.70 22.51
C LEU A 218 18.50 -14.71 23.78
N PRO A 219 19.08 -14.93 24.98
CA PRO A 219 18.31 -15.10 26.20
C PRO A 219 17.56 -13.81 26.54
N ARG A 220 16.24 -13.91 26.74
CA ARG A 220 15.46 -12.87 27.42
C ARG A 220 15.78 -12.91 28.90
N GLU A 221 16.86 -12.26 29.32
CA GLU A 221 17.01 -11.83 30.71
C GLU A 221 16.13 -10.60 30.96
N GLY A 222 15.42 -10.63 32.09
CA GLY A 222 14.39 -9.68 32.45
C GLY A 222 14.89 -8.24 32.53
N PHE A 223 14.14 -7.34 31.90
CA PHE A 223 14.22 -5.92 32.20
C PHE A 223 13.03 -5.56 33.09
N SER A 224 13.30 -5.53 34.39
CA SER A 224 12.43 -4.97 35.43
C SER A 224 12.12 -3.50 35.12
N VAL A 225 10.83 -3.15 35.07
CA VAL A 225 10.39 -1.76 35.05
C VAL A 225 10.62 -1.17 36.45
N PRO A 226 11.39 -0.08 36.61
CA PRO A 226 11.54 0.58 37.90
C PRO A 226 10.24 1.26 38.32
N GLU A 227 9.74 0.90 39.51
CA GLU A 227 8.78 1.69 40.28
C GLU A 227 9.44 3.00 40.69
N ASP A 228 9.02 4.12 40.12
CA ASP A 228 9.15 5.46 40.71
C ASP A 228 8.41 6.48 39.83
N TYR A 229 7.09 6.57 39.97
CA TYR A 229 6.37 7.81 39.73
C TYR A 229 5.26 7.95 40.77
N VAL A 230 5.56 8.79 41.76
CA VAL A 230 4.69 9.28 42.82
C VAL A 230 3.60 10.13 42.17
N GLU A 231 2.33 9.77 42.35
CA GLU A 231 1.20 10.69 42.14
C GLU A 231 0.67 11.14 43.51
N ASP A 232 0.68 12.46 43.67
CA ASP A 232 0.45 13.25 44.87
C ASP A 232 -1.06 13.40 45.19
N GLY A 233 -1.43 13.10 46.45
CA GLY A 233 -2.34 13.94 47.25
C GLY A 233 -3.83 14.13 46.90
N GLY A 234 -4.68 13.14 47.26
CA GLY A 234 -5.90 13.28 48.10
C GLY A 234 -7.24 13.81 47.53
N PRO A 235 -8.37 13.77 48.30
CA PRO A 235 -8.69 12.94 49.47
C PRO A 235 -9.91 12.01 49.26
N VAL A 236 -9.92 10.92 50.03
CA VAL A 236 -11.03 9.99 50.25
C VAL A 236 -11.93 10.53 51.36
N ALA A 237 -13.24 10.60 51.11
CA ALA A 237 -14.30 10.49 52.12
C ALA A 237 -14.91 9.08 51.95
N GLY A 238 -15.05 8.21 52.92
CA GLY A 238 -15.08 8.37 54.37
C GLY A 238 -16.39 7.79 54.91
N GLY A 239 -16.34 6.56 55.44
CA GLY A 239 -17.32 5.97 56.38
C GLY A 239 -18.67 5.50 55.79
N GLU A 240 -19.37 4.48 56.28
CA GLU A 240 -19.38 3.81 57.59
C GLU A 240 -20.14 2.46 57.49
N GLU A 241 -19.66 1.47 58.25
CA GLU A 241 -20.40 0.49 59.09
C GLU A 241 -21.29 -0.58 58.40
N GLU A 242 -20.91 -1.85 58.40
CA GLU A 242 -21.14 -2.86 59.47
C GLU A 242 -22.55 -2.82 60.08
N GLU A 243 -23.37 -3.87 59.89
CA GLU A 243 -23.89 -4.71 61.00
C GLU A 243 -24.58 -5.98 60.45
N TYR A 244 -24.52 -7.03 61.27
CA TYR A 244 -24.94 -8.43 61.19
C TYR A 244 -26.17 -8.83 60.38
#